data_AF-A0A1S8A9D5-F1
#
_entry.id   AF-A0A1S8A9D5-F1
#
_cell.length_a   1.000
_cell.length_b   1.000
_cell.length_c   1.000
_cell.angle_alpha   90.00
_cell.angle_beta   90.00
_cell.angle_gamma   90.00
#
_symmetry.space_group_name_H-M   'P 1'
#
loop_
_entity.id
_entity.type
_entity.pdbx_description
1 polymer ?
#
loop_
_entity_poly.entity_id
_entity_poly.type
_entity_poly.pdbx_seq_one_letter_code
_entity_poly.pdbx_strand_id
1 'polypeptide(L)'
;MSTTTVTSTIAQAPAPPGQPDISYHPDYEKWQARAAHRLRGGKLPKTIPAGFPEKLTGDLVWEGQSVVDTYNWTYVLTPEHLAEIDRAVARFKGTRHRFG
;
A
#
# COMPACT_ATOMS: atom_id res chain seq x y z
N MET A 1 35.47 -13.99 -4.60
CA MET A 1 34.11 -13.54 -4.28
C MET A 1 33.23 -13.96 -5.43
N SER A 2 32.25 -14.84 -5.19
CA SER A 2 31.45 -15.46 -6.26
C SER A 2 30.05 -14.90 -6.24
N THR A 3 29.64 -14.26 -7.34
CA THR A 3 28.33 -13.65 -7.51
C THR A 3 27.34 -14.69 -8.00
N THR A 4 26.32 -15.00 -7.21
CA THR A 4 25.24 -15.91 -7.62
C THR A 4 24.10 -15.11 -8.22
N THR A 5 23.93 -15.22 -9.54
CA THR A 5 22.77 -14.70 -10.27
C THR A 5 21.58 -15.63 -10.05
N VAL A 6 20.47 -15.12 -9.50
CA VAL A 6 19.21 -15.87 -9.35
C VAL A 6 18.30 -15.54 -10.51
N THR A 7 18.06 -16.50 -11.40
CA THR A 7 17.11 -16.38 -12.52
C THR A 7 15.72 -16.79 -12.05
N SER A 8 14.81 -15.82 -11.91
CA SER A 8 13.39 -16.08 -11.67
C SER A 8 12.70 -16.47 -12.98
N THR A 9 12.54 -17.77 -13.23
CA THR A 9 11.69 -18.27 -14.32
C THR A 9 10.22 -18.13 -13.92
N ILE A 10 9.51 -17.17 -14.51
CA ILE A 10 8.05 -17.07 -14.39
C ILE A 10 7.46 -18.17 -15.29
N ALA A 11 6.96 -19.24 -14.69
CA ALA A 11 6.15 -20.22 -15.40
C ALA A 11 4.83 -19.56 -15.84
N GLN A 12 4.61 -19.42 -17.14
CA GLN A 12 3.34 -18.92 -17.70
C GLN A 12 2.23 -19.93 -17.40
N ALA A 13 1.25 -19.51 -16.59
CA ALA A 13 0.02 -20.25 -16.42
C ALA A 13 -0.83 -20.14 -17.70
N PRO A 14 -1.46 -21.23 -18.18
CA PRO A 14 -2.39 -21.16 -19.30
C PRO A 14 -3.55 -20.21 -18.96
N ALA A 15 -3.91 -19.34 -19.90
CA ALA A 15 -5.05 -18.44 -19.72
C ALA A 15 -6.33 -19.28 -19.52
N PRO A 16 -7.14 -19.01 -18.49
CA PRO A 16 -8.39 -19.74 -18.29
C PRO A 16 -9.36 -19.43 -19.46
N PRO A 17 -10.16 -20.40 -19.90
CA PRO A 17 -11.15 -20.18 -20.95
C PRO A 17 -12.27 -19.27 -20.42
N GLY A 18 -12.33 -18.02 -20.92
CA GLY A 18 -13.45 -17.09 -20.72
C GLY A 18 -13.16 -15.86 -19.86
N GLN A 19 -14.00 -14.82 -20.02
CA GLN A 19 -13.99 -13.64 -19.17
C GLN A 19 -14.40 -14.07 -17.74
N PRO A 20 -13.63 -13.72 -16.71
CA PRO A 20 -14.02 -14.02 -15.34
C PRO A 20 -15.32 -13.27 -14.99
N ASP A 21 -16.18 -13.88 -14.19
CA ASP A 21 -17.39 -13.25 -13.65
C ASP A 21 -17.00 -12.18 -12.62
N ILE A 22 -16.63 -11.00 -13.13
CA ILE A 22 -16.25 -9.83 -12.37
C ILE A 22 -17.25 -8.70 -12.64
N SER A 23 -17.96 -8.29 -11.59
CA SER A 23 -18.80 -7.08 -11.61
C SER A 23 -17.98 -5.87 -11.19
N TYR A 24 -18.37 -4.69 -11.64
CA TYR A 24 -17.82 -3.42 -11.15
C TYR A 24 -18.04 -3.24 -9.65
N HIS A 25 -19.19 -3.71 -9.14
CA HIS A 25 -19.54 -3.57 -7.74
C HIS A 25 -19.01 -4.76 -6.92
N PRO A 26 -18.53 -4.52 -5.68
CA PRO A 26 -18.25 -5.59 -4.75
C PRO A 26 -19.50 -6.44 -4.51
N ASP A 27 -19.37 -7.76 -4.69
CA ASP A 27 -20.40 -8.74 -4.39
C ASP A 27 -19.95 -9.56 -3.18
N TYR A 28 -20.67 -9.41 -2.07
CA TYR A 28 -20.35 -10.01 -0.79
C TYR A 28 -20.50 -11.53 -0.82
N GLU A 29 -21.58 -12.04 -1.42
CA GLU A 29 -21.86 -13.48 -1.53
C GLU A 29 -20.79 -14.17 -2.37
N LYS A 30 -20.44 -13.58 -3.53
CA LYS A 30 -19.34 -14.10 -4.36
C LYS A 30 -18.01 -14.05 -3.63
N TRP A 31 -17.75 -13.02 -2.81
CA TRP A 31 -16.55 -12.95 -1.98
C TRP A 31 -16.50 -14.08 -0.94
N GLN A 32 -17.59 -14.31 -0.21
CA GLN A 32 -17.68 -15.39 0.78
C GLN A 32 -17.49 -16.76 0.13
N ALA A 33 -18.17 -17.01 -1.00
CA ALA A 33 -18.05 -18.26 -1.73
C ALA A 33 -16.61 -18.53 -2.19
N ARG A 34 -15.91 -17.51 -2.71
CA ARG A 34 -14.49 -17.59 -3.07
C ARG A 34 -13.60 -17.87 -1.86
N ALA A 35 -13.84 -17.19 -0.74
CA ALA A 35 -13.08 -17.40 0.49
C ALA A 35 -13.24 -18.83 1.03
N ALA A 36 -14.48 -19.32 1.13
CA ALA A 36 -14.77 -20.68 1.55
C ALA A 36 -14.16 -21.73 0.61
N HIS A 37 -14.23 -21.52 -0.71
CA HIS A 37 -13.60 -22.39 -1.69
C HIS A 37 -12.07 -22.43 -1.51
N ARG A 38 -11.43 -21.27 -1.32
CA ARG A 38 -9.98 -21.18 -1.10
C ARG A 38 -9.56 -21.93 0.17
N LEU A 39 -10.30 -21.78 1.26
CA LEU A 39 -10.05 -22.48 2.53
C LEU A 39 -10.21 -24.00 2.39
N ARG A 40 -11.27 -24.48 1.71
CA ARG A 40 -11.47 -25.91 1.44
C ARG A 40 -10.37 -26.53 0.57
N GLY A 41 -9.79 -25.75 -0.35
CA GLY A 41 -8.71 -26.21 -1.23
C GLY A 41 -7.39 -26.52 -0.52
N GLY A 42 -7.24 -26.19 0.78
CA GLY A 42 -6.21 -26.73 1.67
C GLY A 42 -4.74 -26.34 1.40
N LYS A 43 -4.46 -25.57 0.35
CA LYS A 43 -3.10 -25.18 -0.08
C LYS A 43 -2.72 -23.75 0.32
N LEU A 44 -3.26 -23.22 1.42
CA LEU A 44 -2.81 -21.91 1.90
C LEU A 44 -1.49 -22.06 2.67
N PRO A 45 -0.42 -21.36 2.26
CA PRO A 45 0.79 -21.30 3.06
C PRO A 45 0.45 -20.66 4.41
N LYS A 46 0.82 -21.36 5.49
CA LYS A 46 0.64 -20.89 6.88
C LYS A 46 1.86 -20.13 7.38
N THR A 47 2.92 -20.10 6.58
CA THR A 47 4.20 -19.51 6.90
C THR A 47 4.51 -18.41 5.91
N ILE A 48 5.31 -17.46 6.36
CA ILE A 48 5.83 -16.38 5.55
C ILE A 48 6.76 -16.98 4.45
N PRO A 49 6.75 -16.46 3.21
CA PRO A 49 7.65 -16.93 2.15
C PRO A 49 9.13 -16.76 2.52
N ALA A 50 9.98 -17.63 1.96
CA ALA A 50 11.43 -17.51 2.16
C ALA A 50 11.94 -16.13 1.70
N GLY A 51 12.76 -15.49 2.54
CA GLY A 51 13.31 -14.15 2.29
C GLY A 51 12.50 -13.00 2.90
N PHE A 52 11.32 -13.27 3.47
CA PHE A 52 10.58 -12.26 4.24
C PHE A 52 10.88 -12.40 5.75
N PRO A 53 11.06 -11.27 6.47
CA PRO A 53 11.29 -11.32 7.91
C PRO A 53 10.01 -11.76 8.63
N GLU A 54 10.17 -12.60 9.66
CA GLU A 54 9.04 -13.07 10.48
C GLU A 54 8.33 -11.93 11.23
N LYS A 55 9.08 -10.86 11.53
CA LYS A 55 8.60 -9.65 12.18
C LYS A 55 9.27 -8.45 11.54
N LEU A 56 8.50 -7.39 11.34
CA LEU A 56 9.07 -6.10 10.97
C LEU A 56 9.65 -5.46 12.24
N THR A 57 10.88 -4.97 12.15
CA THR A 57 11.52 -4.19 13.20
C THR A 57 12.06 -2.91 12.58
N GLY A 58 11.86 -1.78 13.27
CA GLY A 58 12.32 -0.48 12.81
C GLY A 58 11.40 0.65 13.29
N ASP A 59 11.90 1.88 13.16
CA ASP A 59 11.26 3.08 13.71
C ASP A 59 9.89 3.38 13.07
N LEU A 60 9.61 2.80 11.90
CA LEU A 60 8.33 2.95 11.20
C LEU A 60 7.32 1.83 11.53
N VAL A 61 7.70 0.86 12.36
CA VAL A 61 6.80 -0.20 12.82
C VAL A 61 6.08 0.29 14.06
N TRP A 62 4.76 0.37 13.98
CA TRP A 62 3.92 0.84 15.08
C TRP A 62 2.68 -0.03 15.24
N GLU A 63 2.22 -0.15 16.48
CA GLU A 63 0.92 -0.72 16.81
C GLU A 63 -0.08 0.42 16.90
N GLY A 64 -1.30 0.26 16.35
CA GLY A 64 -2.26 1.36 16.22
C GLY A 64 -2.55 2.10 17.53
N GLN A 65 -2.47 1.39 18.67
CA GLN A 65 -2.68 1.96 20.00
C GLN A 65 -1.45 2.73 20.54
N SER A 66 -0.23 2.40 20.09
CA SER A 66 1.01 3.01 20.60
C SER A 66 1.48 4.22 19.78
N VAL A 67 0.90 4.47 18.60
CA VAL A 67 1.29 5.59 17.72
C VAL A 67 1.13 6.93 18.41
N VAL A 68 -0.01 7.13 19.08
CA VAL A 68 -0.35 8.43 19.69
C VAL A 68 0.59 8.75 20.86
N ASP A 69 1.01 7.74 21.61
CA ASP A 69 1.90 7.91 22.76
C ASP A 69 3.37 8.09 22.35
N THR A 70 3.76 7.48 21.22
CA THR A 70 5.17 7.40 20.81
C THR A 70 5.57 8.51 19.84
N TYR A 71 4.66 8.93 18.96
CA TYR A 71 5.00 9.85 17.87
C TYR A 71 4.14 11.11 17.92
N ASN A 72 4.79 12.27 17.93
CA ASN A 72 4.12 13.53 17.63
C ASN A 72 4.22 13.82 16.13
N TRP A 73 3.29 13.26 15.38
CA TRP A 73 3.16 13.41 13.93
C TRP A 73 2.41 14.70 13.53
N THR A 74 1.87 15.43 14.51
CA THR A 74 1.19 16.70 14.27
C THR A 74 2.21 17.83 14.19
N TYR A 75 2.43 18.34 12.98
CA TYR A 75 3.23 19.54 12.80
C TYR A 75 2.37 20.79 12.98
N VAL A 76 2.71 21.61 13.98
CA VAL A 76 2.02 22.88 14.25
C VAL A 76 2.72 24.01 13.51
N LEU A 77 1.99 24.67 12.61
CA LEU A 77 2.51 25.82 11.88
C LEU A 77 2.76 27.00 12.82
N THR A 78 3.94 27.61 12.72
CA THR A 78 4.26 28.83 13.43
C THR A 78 3.70 30.04 12.68
N PRO A 79 3.59 31.21 13.33
CA PRO A 79 3.19 32.45 12.65
C PRO A 79 4.04 32.78 11.43
N GLU A 80 5.34 32.46 11.45
CA GLU A 80 6.26 32.68 10.34
C GLU A 80 5.93 31.79 9.14
N HIS A 81 5.63 30.51 9.36
CA HIS A 81 5.19 29.59 8.30
C HIS A 81 3.89 30.06 7.67
N LEU A 82 2.93 30.53 8.48
CA LEU A 82 1.68 31.08 7.99
C LEU A 82 1.91 32.33 7.12
N ALA A 83 2.76 33.25 7.58
CA ALA A 83 3.11 34.45 6.83
C ALA A 83 3.83 34.12 5.51
N GLU A 84 4.65 33.08 5.47
CA GLU A 84 5.28 32.60 4.23
C GLU A 84 4.24 32.06 3.25
N ILE A 85 3.35 31.17 3.72
CA ILE A 85 2.28 30.60 2.90
C ILE A 85 1.38 31.71 2.34
N ASP A 86 1.01 32.69 3.15
CA ASP A 86 0.19 33.83 2.70
C ASP A 86 0.86 34.64 1.60
N ARG A 87 2.17 34.94 1.73
CA ARG A 87 2.94 35.62 0.67
C ARG A 87 3.00 34.78 -0.61
N ALA A 88 3.23 33.48 -0.48
CA ALA A 88 3.28 32.57 -1.63
C ALA A 88 1.92 32.52 -2.35
N VAL A 89 0.81 32.38 -1.62
CA VAL A 89 -0.54 32.39 -2.17
C VAL A 89 -0.86 33.71 -2.85
N ALA A 90 -0.51 34.85 -2.24
CA ALA A 90 -0.71 36.17 -2.83
C ALA A 90 0.07 36.32 -4.15
N ARG A 91 1.34 35.85 -4.17
CA ARG A 91 2.16 35.82 -5.38
C ARG A 91 1.52 34.97 -6.47
N PHE A 92 1.08 33.75 -6.16
CA PHE A 92 0.45 32.85 -7.13
C PHE A 92 -0.88 33.37 -7.68
N LYS A 93 -1.68 34.05 -6.85
CA LYS A 93 -2.91 34.72 -7.33
C LYS A 93 -2.60 35.88 -8.28
N GLY A 94 -1.52 36.62 -8.03
CA GLY A 94 -1.05 37.71 -8.89
C GLY A 94 -0.41 37.23 -10.19
N THR A 95 0.34 36.13 -10.14
CA THR A 95 0.85 35.45 -11.34
C THR A 95 -0.23 34.53 -11.87
N ARG A 96 -1.07 35.03 -12.77
CA ARG A 96 -2.10 34.28 -13.49
C ARG A 96 -1.47 33.21 -14.39
N HIS A 97 -0.81 32.21 -13.82
CA HIS A 97 -0.31 31.05 -14.54
C HIS A 97 -1.53 30.15 -14.78
N ARG A 98 -2.11 30.29 -15.98
CA ARG A 98 -3.01 29.27 -16.50
C ARG A 98 -2.23 27.96 -16.53
N PHE A 99 -2.65 27.00 -15.71
CA PHE A 99 -2.32 25.60 -15.95
C PHE A 99 -3.06 25.21 -17.24
N GLY A 100 -2.32 25.22 -18.35
CA GLY A 100 -2.76 24.73 -19.65
C GLY A 100 -2.29 23.29 -19.84
#